data_AF-A0AAU9GB64-F1
#
_entry.id   AF-A0AAU9GB64-F1
#
_cell.length_a   1.000
_cell.length_b   1.000
_cell.length_c   1.000
_cell.angle_alpha   90.00
_cell.angle_beta   90.00
_cell.angle_gamma   90.00
#
_symmetry.space_group_name_H-M   'P 1'
#
loop_
_entity.id
_entity.type
_entity.pdbx_description
1 polymer ?
#
loop_
_entity_poly.entity_id
_entity_poly.type
_entity_poly.pdbx_seq_one_letter_code
_entity_poly.pdbx_strand_id
1 'polypeptide(L)'
;MPKPIQLYYDFMSPPSRALWIALKWSNTPFEDCSIALRKFEQLTDEYKKINRFQKVPAIVDGNFHMAETVAIVRYLSDKGQFSEQLYPRTVQERARVDEYLEWQHLNIRVACSVFFREAWLFPINGLTPKPKPERVQKFIKDVESNLGLLEVLWLEKDFLIGDHLTVADLFGATEINQIKLCQYNVNAKTFPKVAKWLERVREASNPYHDEALTFVYQKSKQAASSKL
;
A
#
# COMPACT_ATOMS: atom_id res chain seq x y z
N MET A 1 -12.94 -0.29 -29.47
CA MET A 1 -12.80 0.22 -28.09
C MET A 1 -11.31 0.25 -27.76
N PRO A 2 -10.81 1.26 -27.01
CA PRO A 2 -9.43 1.24 -26.55
C PRO A 2 -9.20 0.00 -25.68
N LYS A 3 -8.01 -0.61 -25.79
CA LYS A 3 -7.65 -1.75 -24.92
C LYS A 3 -7.61 -1.29 -23.46
N PRO A 4 -8.06 -2.10 -22.50
CA PRO A 4 -7.92 -1.77 -21.09
C PRO A 4 -6.43 -1.69 -20.71
N ILE A 5 -6.13 -0.88 -19.69
CA ILE A 5 -4.78 -0.82 -19.10
C ILE A 5 -4.48 -2.17 -18.46
N GLN A 6 -3.29 -2.72 -18.68
CA GLN A 6 -2.83 -3.92 -17.99
C GLN A 6 -2.18 -3.51 -16.68
N LEU A 7 -2.65 -4.06 -15.56
CA LEU A 7 -2.04 -3.85 -14.24
C LEU A 7 -1.24 -5.09 -13.85
N TYR A 8 0.07 -4.91 -13.72
CA TYR A 8 0.97 -5.94 -13.23
C TYR A 8 1.16 -5.80 -11.72
N TYR A 9 0.81 -6.82 -10.94
CA TYR A 9 0.79 -6.71 -9.48
C TYR A 9 1.01 -8.04 -8.74
N ASP A 10 1.31 -7.95 -7.44
CA ASP A 10 1.28 -9.08 -6.49
C ASP A 10 0.71 -8.57 -5.15
N PHE A 11 -0.23 -9.30 -4.54
CA PHE A 11 -0.82 -8.92 -3.26
C PHE A 11 0.15 -9.01 -2.06
N MET A 12 1.34 -9.59 -2.20
CA MET A 12 2.42 -9.46 -1.23
C MET A 12 2.92 -8.01 -1.13
N SER A 13 2.83 -7.24 -2.21
CA SER A 13 3.33 -5.87 -2.30
C SER A 13 2.27 -4.86 -1.82
N PRO A 14 2.53 -4.07 -0.76
CA PRO A 14 1.62 -3.02 -0.30
C PRO A 14 1.16 -2.01 -1.38
N PRO A 15 2.07 -1.43 -2.22
CA PRO A 15 1.65 -0.49 -3.25
C PRO A 15 0.82 -1.16 -4.35
N SER A 16 1.05 -2.45 -4.62
CA SER A 16 0.21 -3.23 -5.53
C SER A 16 -1.21 -3.36 -4.98
N ARG A 17 -1.37 -3.70 -3.69
CA ARG A 17 -2.68 -3.75 -3.04
C ARG A 17 -3.39 -2.40 -3.10
N ALA A 18 -2.70 -1.31 -2.75
CA ALA A 18 -3.31 0.02 -2.74
C ALA A 18 -3.83 0.43 -4.12
N LEU A 19 -3.01 0.26 -5.17
CA LEU A 19 -3.41 0.60 -6.53
C LEU A 19 -4.54 -0.31 -7.05
N TRP A 20 -4.46 -1.62 -6.79
CA TRP A 20 -5.50 -2.56 -7.18
C TRP A 20 -6.85 -2.24 -6.50
N ILE A 21 -6.84 -2.00 -5.18
CA ILE A 21 -8.03 -1.58 -4.41
C ILE A 21 -8.59 -0.30 -5.01
N ALA A 22 -7.75 0.70 -5.27
CA ALA A 22 -8.19 1.98 -5.83
C ALA A 22 -8.93 1.79 -7.17
N LEU A 23 -8.34 1.02 -8.08
CA LEU A 23 -8.90 0.78 -9.42
C LEU A 23 -10.18 -0.05 -9.37
N LYS A 24 -10.26 -1.07 -8.53
CA LYS A 24 -11.49 -1.86 -8.35
C LYS A 24 -12.59 -1.00 -7.70
N TRP A 25 -12.26 -0.26 -6.65
CA TRP A 25 -13.19 0.61 -5.94
C TRP A 25 -13.79 1.69 -6.85
N SER A 26 -12.98 2.27 -7.74
CA SER A 26 -13.45 3.27 -8.71
C SER A 26 -14.13 2.70 -9.95
N ASN A 27 -14.27 1.37 -10.06
CA ASN A 27 -14.70 0.70 -11.29
C ASN A 27 -13.87 1.10 -12.52
N THR A 28 -12.59 1.42 -12.33
CA THR A 28 -11.68 1.70 -13.46
C THR A 28 -11.42 0.40 -14.21
N PRO A 29 -11.66 0.32 -15.54
CA PRO A 29 -11.38 -0.89 -16.30
C PRO A 29 -9.87 -1.15 -16.41
N PHE A 30 -9.44 -2.34 -16.00
CA PHE A 30 -8.08 -2.82 -16.20
C PHE A 30 -8.06 -4.34 -16.39
N GLU A 31 -6.98 -4.85 -17.00
CA GLU A 31 -6.67 -6.26 -17.10
C GLU A 31 -5.75 -6.67 -15.95
N ASP A 32 -6.15 -7.72 -15.21
CA ASP A 32 -5.38 -8.27 -14.09
C ASP A 32 -4.19 -9.10 -14.60
N CYS A 33 -2.96 -8.63 -14.38
CA CYS A 33 -1.73 -9.34 -14.74
C CYS A 33 -0.92 -9.71 -13.48
N SER A 34 -1.26 -10.82 -12.83
CA SER A 34 -0.54 -11.27 -11.62
C SER A 34 0.91 -11.64 -11.93
N ILE A 35 1.84 -11.20 -11.06
CA ILE A 35 3.28 -11.52 -11.12
C ILE A 35 3.71 -12.10 -9.77
N ALA A 36 3.99 -13.40 -9.70
CA ALA A 36 4.30 -14.06 -8.44
C ALA A 36 5.71 -13.72 -7.92
N LEU A 37 5.80 -12.75 -6.99
CA LEU A 37 7.06 -12.31 -6.38
C LEU A 37 7.79 -13.44 -5.66
N ARG A 38 7.03 -14.37 -5.07
CA ARG A 38 7.57 -15.55 -4.36
C ARG A 38 8.22 -16.58 -5.31
N LYS A 39 7.94 -16.50 -6.60
CA LYS A 39 8.57 -17.32 -7.65
C LYS A 39 9.62 -16.54 -8.44
N PHE A 40 9.91 -15.30 -8.03
CA PHE A 40 10.83 -14.40 -8.74
C PHE A 40 10.42 -14.09 -10.18
N GLU A 41 9.11 -14.13 -10.50
CA GLU A 41 8.61 -13.83 -11.86
C GLU A 41 8.94 -12.40 -12.31
N GLN A 42 9.14 -11.47 -11.36
CA GLN A 42 9.59 -10.11 -11.65
C GLN A 42 11.05 -10.02 -12.15
N LEU A 43 11.83 -11.10 -12.03
CA LEU A 43 13.23 -11.16 -12.48
C LEU A 43 13.39 -11.82 -13.85
N THR A 44 12.30 -12.24 -14.49
CA THR A 44 12.34 -12.84 -15.83
C THR A 44 12.65 -11.78 -16.89
N ASP A 45 13.21 -12.21 -18.03
CA ASP A 45 13.47 -11.32 -19.16
C ASP A 45 12.17 -10.78 -19.77
N GLU A 46 11.08 -11.55 -19.70
CA GLU A 46 9.74 -11.12 -20.09
C GLU A 46 9.26 -9.94 -19.23
N TYR A 47 9.34 -10.06 -17.90
CA TYR A 47 8.87 -9.00 -17.02
C TYR A 47 9.78 -7.77 -17.04
N LYS A 48 11.09 -7.94 -17.25
CA LYS A 48 12.02 -6.82 -17.39
C LYS A 48 11.66 -5.89 -18.56
N LYS A 49 11.03 -6.42 -19.62
CA LYS A 49 10.46 -5.62 -20.73
C LYS A 49 9.22 -4.84 -20.31
N ILE A 50 8.46 -5.32 -19.32
CA ILE A 50 7.31 -4.63 -18.75
C ILE A 50 7.76 -3.52 -17.82
N ASN A 51 8.60 -3.83 -16.84
CA ASN A 51 9.14 -2.87 -15.89
C ASN A 51 10.66 -3.03 -15.77
N ARG A 52 11.40 -2.03 -16.27
CA ARG A 52 12.87 -1.96 -16.19
C ARG A 52 13.44 -2.06 -14.77
N PHE A 53 12.65 -1.72 -13.76
CA PHE A 53 13.05 -1.79 -12.35
C PHE A 53 12.79 -3.15 -11.70
N GLN A 54 12.15 -4.10 -12.41
CA GLN A 54 11.87 -5.46 -11.92
C GLN A 54 11.09 -5.46 -10.59
N LYS A 55 10.11 -4.56 -10.48
CA LYS A 55 9.26 -4.37 -9.29
C LYS A 55 7.79 -4.33 -9.70
N VAL A 56 6.90 -4.61 -8.74
CA VAL A 56 5.46 -4.41 -8.88
C VAL A 56 4.96 -3.31 -7.92
N PRO A 57 3.88 -2.59 -8.26
CA PRO A 57 3.12 -2.72 -9.50
C PRO A 57 3.74 -1.96 -10.69
N ALA A 58 3.26 -2.30 -11.88
CA ALA A 58 3.52 -1.58 -13.13
C ALA A 58 2.25 -1.59 -13.99
N ILE A 59 2.15 -0.67 -14.95
CA ILE A 59 1.07 -0.68 -15.95
C ILE A 59 1.61 -0.72 -17.38
N VAL A 60 0.80 -1.28 -18.28
CA VAL A 60 0.96 -1.14 -19.73
C VAL A 60 -0.31 -0.55 -20.31
N ASP A 61 -0.15 0.57 -21.01
CA ASP A 61 -1.21 1.30 -21.70
C ASP A 61 -0.85 1.43 -23.18
N GLY A 62 -1.33 0.48 -23.99
CA GLY A 62 -0.89 0.33 -25.38
C GLY A 62 0.61 0.01 -25.45
N ASN A 63 1.40 0.94 -25.98
CA ASN A 63 2.86 0.81 -26.09
C ASN A 63 3.60 1.56 -24.96
N PHE A 64 2.87 2.16 -24.02
CA PHE A 64 3.45 2.93 -22.92
C PHE A 64 3.54 2.05 -21.67
N HIS A 65 4.74 1.98 -21.10
CA HIS A 65 5.05 1.17 -19.92
C HIS A 65 5.42 2.09 -18.77
N MET A 66 4.81 1.89 -17.60
CA MET A 66 5.02 2.78 -16.47
C MET A 66 5.14 2.01 -15.16
N ALA A 67 6.03 2.52 -14.31
CA ALA A 67 6.23 2.06 -12.94
C ALA A 67 6.07 3.26 -11.99
N GLU A 68 6.21 3.00 -10.69
CA GLU A 68 6.00 3.96 -9.60
C GLU A 68 4.52 4.34 -9.42
N THR A 69 3.94 3.88 -8.32
CA THR A 69 2.49 3.94 -8.09
C THR A 69 1.90 5.34 -8.05
N VAL A 70 2.58 6.29 -7.40
CA VAL A 70 2.11 7.68 -7.33
C VAL A 70 2.07 8.30 -8.73
N ALA A 71 3.09 8.01 -9.54
CA ALA A 71 3.15 8.46 -10.91
C ALA A 71 2.06 7.81 -11.78
N ILE A 72 1.76 6.52 -11.56
CA ILE A 72 0.64 5.82 -12.20
C ILE A 72 -0.70 6.48 -11.85
N VAL A 73 -0.95 6.80 -10.57
CA VAL A 73 -2.18 7.50 -10.16
C VAL A 73 -2.32 8.84 -10.88
N ARG A 74 -1.26 9.65 -10.89
CA ARG A 74 -1.22 10.94 -11.60
C ARG A 74 -1.53 10.76 -13.09
N TYR A 75 -0.86 9.81 -13.75
CA TYR A 75 -1.07 9.48 -15.17
C TYR A 75 -2.51 9.10 -15.48
N LEU A 76 -3.10 8.20 -14.70
CA LEU A 76 -4.48 7.75 -14.90
C LEU A 76 -5.48 8.87 -14.61
N SER A 77 -5.22 9.71 -13.61
CA SER A 77 -6.06 10.88 -13.32
C SER A 77 -6.05 11.89 -14.46
N ASP A 78 -4.87 12.24 -14.99
CA ASP A 78 -4.74 13.20 -16.09
C ASP A 78 -5.36 12.66 -17.40
N LYS A 79 -5.39 11.32 -17.59
CA LYS A 79 -6.15 10.68 -18.67
C LYS A 79 -7.66 10.66 -18.46
N GLY A 80 -8.16 11.07 -17.29
CA GLY A 80 -9.57 10.94 -16.93
C GLY A 80 -10.02 9.51 -16.71
N GLN A 81 -9.10 8.60 -16.39
CA GLN A 81 -9.33 7.17 -16.17
C GLN A 81 -9.18 6.76 -14.70
N PHE A 82 -9.21 7.74 -13.79
CA PHE A 82 -9.10 7.52 -12.34
C PHE A 82 -10.15 8.32 -11.59
N SER A 83 -10.57 7.83 -10.43
CA SER A 83 -11.61 8.49 -9.62
C SER A 83 -11.16 9.86 -9.11
N GLU A 84 -12.00 10.86 -9.33
CA GLU A 84 -11.81 12.22 -8.78
C GLU A 84 -12.05 12.29 -7.28
N GLN A 85 -12.75 11.31 -6.69
CA GLN A 85 -12.82 11.21 -5.23
C GLN A 85 -11.49 10.67 -4.68
N LEU A 86 -10.93 9.63 -5.30
CA LEU A 86 -9.69 9.02 -4.83
C LEU A 86 -8.47 9.93 -5.06
N TYR A 87 -8.50 10.73 -6.13
CA TYR A 87 -7.46 11.70 -6.45
C TYR A 87 -8.09 12.97 -7.05
N PRO A 88 -8.39 13.97 -6.19
CA PRO A 88 -9.09 15.19 -6.58
C PRO A 88 -8.42 16.02 -7.68
N ARG A 89 -9.23 16.81 -8.38
CA ARG A 89 -8.76 17.73 -9.43
C ARG A 89 -8.45 19.13 -8.94
N THR A 90 -9.05 19.58 -7.84
CA THR A 90 -8.75 20.92 -7.32
C THR A 90 -7.28 20.97 -6.93
N VAL A 91 -6.61 22.08 -7.25
CA VAL A 91 -5.16 22.21 -7.06
C VAL A 91 -4.79 21.97 -5.60
N GLN A 92 -5.58 22.50 -4.66
CA GLN A 92 -5.31 22.40 -3.24
C GLN A 92 -5.53 20.98 -2.70
N GLU A 93 -6.64 20.31 -3.03
CA GLU A 93 -6.90 18.95 -2.54
C GLU A 93 -5.91 17.94 -3.14
N ARG A 94 -5.62 18.08 -4.44
CA ARG A 94 -4.59 17.29 -5.12
C ARG A 94 -3.23 17.47 -4.48
N ALA A 95 -2.83 18.72 -4.22
CA ALA A 95 -1.56 19.03 -3.56
C ALA A 95 -1.48 18.43 -2.17
N ARG A 96 -2.59 18.36 -1.43
CA ARG A 96 -2.63 17.75 -0.10
C ARG A 96 -2.47 16.22 -0.16
N VAL A 97 -3.11 15.57 -1.14
CA VAL A 97 -2.90 14.13 -1.41
C VAL A 97 -1.43 13.88 -1.77
N ASP A 98 -0.87 14.68 -2.69
CA ASP A 98 0.53 14.58 -3.09
C ASP A 98 1.48 14.78 -1.91
N GLU A 99 1.26 15.80 -1.09
CA GLU A 99 2.05 16.08 0.12
C GLU A 99 2.12 14.86 1.04
N TYR A 100 0.97 14.21 1.29
CA TYR A 100 0.95 12.98 2.07
C TYR A 100 1.70 11.84 1.38
N LEU A 101 1.49 11.62 0.08
CA LEU A 101 2.12 10.50 -0.64
C LEU A 101 3.65 10.64 -0.66
N GLU A 102 4.17 11.85 -0.86
CA GLU A 102 5.62 12.12 -0.80
C GLU A 102 6.15 11.90 0.63
N TRP A 103 5.44 12.39 1.66
CA TRP A 103 5.81 12.17 3.05
C TRP A 103 5.78 10.68 3.43
N GLN A 104 4.69 9.98 3.12
CA GLN A 104 4.47 8.57 3.40
C GLN A 104 5.57 7.69 2.78
N HIS A 105 6.04 8.05 1.59
CA HIS A 105 7.05 7.26 0.87
C HIS A 105 8.38 7.19 1.61
N LEU A 106 8.77 8.27 2.30
CA LEU A 106 10.03 8.35 3.07
C LEU A 106 9.87 8.01 4.56
N ASN A 107 8.64 8.00 5.07
CA ASN A 107 8.32 7.79 6.47
C ASN A 107 7.69 6.41 6.69
N ILE A 108 6.35 6.34 6.67
CA ILE A 108 5.57 5.10 6.93
C ILE A 108 6.08 3.92 6.10
N ARG A 109 6.25 4.10 4.78
CA ARG A 109 6.69 3.03 3.88
C ARG A 109 8.08 2.52 4.20
N VAL A 110 9.05 3.42 4.43
CA VAL A 110 10.43 3.02 4.74
C VAL A 110 10.46 2.23 6.04
N ALA A 111 9.84 2.75 7.10
CA ALA A 111 9.82 2.10 8.40
C ALA A 111 9.14 0.72 8.35
N CYS A 112 7.95 0.63 7.76
CA CYS A 112 7.21 -0.62 7.62
C CYS A 112 7.94 -1.63 6.73
N SER A 113 8.52 -1.17 5.61
CA SER A 113 9.22 -2.05 4.67
C SER A 113 10.51 -2.61 5.25
N VAL A 114 11.28 -1.80 6.00
CA VAL A 114 12.47 -2.27 6.71
C VAL A 114 12.08 -3.32 7.75
N PHE A 115 11.07 -3.05 8.58
CA PHE A 115 10.62 -4.03 9.57
C PHE A 115 10.15 -5.33 8.91
N PHE A 116 9.29 -5.22 7.89
CA PHE A 116 8.79 -6.36 7.13
C PHE A 116 9.91 -7.21 6.53
N ARG A 117 10.87 -6.58 5.84
CA ARG A 117 11.94 -7.33 5.16
C ARG A 117 12.86 -8.03 6.14
N GLU A 118 13.35 -7.30 7.14
CA GLU A 118 14.37 -7.78 8.06
C GLU A 118 13.82 -8.76 9.11
N ALA A 119 12.57 -8.56 9.57
CA ALA A 119 11.99 -9.41 10.61
C ALA A 119 11.15 -10.57 10.07
N TRP A 120 10.69 -10.50 8.82
CA TRP A 120 9.81 -11.52 8.26
C TRP A 120 10.29 -12.08 6.92
N LEU A 121 10.47 -11.25 5.88
CA LEU A 121 10.70 -11.73 4.51
C LEU A 121 12.06 -12.43 4.32
N PHE A 122 13.14 -11.83 4.79
CA PHE A 122 14.47 -12.43 4.65
C PHE A 122 14.63 -13.67 5.53
N PRO A 123 14.17 -13.69 6.80
CA PRO A 123 14.20 -14.90 7.60
C PRO A 123 13.37 -16.06 7.06
N ILE A 124 12.14 -15.81 6.58
CA ILE A 124 11.27 -16.90 6.07
C ILE A 124 11.80 -17.52 4.77
N ASN A 125 12.59 -16.76 4.00
CA ASN A 125 13.27 -17.23 2.80
C ASN A 125 14.69 -17.78 3.07
N GLY A 126 15.11 -17.87 4.34
CA GLY A 126 16.44 -18.38 4.73
C GLY A 126 17.61 -17.49 4.32
N LEU A 127 17.37 -16.23 3.97
CA LEU A 127 18.42 -15.28 3.55
C LEU A 127 19.16 -14.69 4.76
N THR A 128 18.49 -14.57 5.90
CA THR A 128 19.06 -14.06 7.15
C THR A 128 18.52 -14.87 8.34
N PRO A 129 19.21 -14.91 9.49
CA PRO A 129 18.61 -15.42 10.72
C PRO A 129 17.48 -14.49 11.20
N LYS A 130 16.60 -15.01 12.07
CA LYS A 130 15.62 -14.16 12.77
C LYS A 130 16.35 -13.08 13.59
N PRO A 131 15.90 -11.81 13.55
CA PRO A 131 16.54 -10.76 14.32
C PRO A 131 16.40 -10.99 15.83
N LYS A 132 17.41 -10.53 16.59
CA LYS A 132 17.35 -10.53 18.05
C LYS A 132 16.27 -9.56 18.58
N PRO A 133 15.73 -9.77 19.79
CA PRO A 133 14.68 -8.93 20.35
C PRO A 133 14.98 -7.43 20.34
N GLU A 134 16.23 -7.03 20.62
CA GLU A 134 16.63 -5.63 20.67
C GLU A 134 16.53 -4.97 19.29
N ARG A 135 16.82 -5.74 18.22
CA ARG A 135 16.70 -5.27 16.85
C ARG A 135 15.23 -5.13 16.43
N VAL A 136 14.38 -6.08 16.85
CA VAL A 136 12.93 -5.99 16.63
C VAL A 136 12.37 -4.76 17.34
N GLN A 137 12.78 -4.49 18.58
CA GLN A 137 12.34 -3.31 19.32
C GLN A 137 12.74 -2.00 18.62
N LYS A 138 13.91 -1.96 17.98
CA LYS A 138 14.31 -0.81 17.15
C LYS A 138 13.34 -0.60 15.97
N PHE A 139 13.02 -1.67 15.23
CA PHE A 139 12.07 -1.57 14.13
C PHE A 139 10.68 -1.10 14.59
N ILE A 140 10.20 -1.62 15.72
CA ILE A 140 8.94 -1.18 16.33
C ILE A 140 9.01 0.31 16.68
N LYS A 141 10.08 0.77 17.35
CA LYS A 141 10.24 2.18 17.71
C LYS A 141 10.26 3.09 16.48
N ASP A 142 10.92 2.68 15.41
CA ASP A 142 10.97 3.44 14.15
C ASP A 142 9.57 3.53 13.51
N VAL A 143 8.80 2.44 13.53
CA VAL A 143 7.39 2.44 13.08
C VAL A 143 6.53 3.34 13.97
N GLU A 144 6.57 3.14 15.29
CA GLU A 144 5.76 3.88 16.26
C GLU A 144 6.04 5.39 16.25
N SER A 145 7.28 5.80 15.98
CA SER A 145 7.63 7.21 15.79
C SER A 145 6.86 7.82 14.60
N ASN A 146 6.76 7.09 13.50
CA ASN A 146 6.00 7.52 12.32
C ASN A 146 4.49 7.43 12.51
N LEU A 147 4.00 6.42 13.25
CA LEU A 147 2.59 6.35 13.65
C LEU A 147 2.19 7.53 14.54
N GLY A 148 3.09 7.99 15.42
CA GLY A 148 2.88 9.21 16.22
C GLY A 148 2.74 10.46 15.36
N LEU A 149 3.56 10.60 14.31
CA LEU A 149 3.40 11.69 13.34
C LEU A 149 2.08 11.58 12.57
N LEU A 150 1.67 10.37 12.16
CA LEU A 150 0.38 10.12 11.50
C LEU A 150 -0.81 10.51 12.39
N GLU A 151 -0.78 10.07 13.66
CA GLU A 151 -1.80 10.33 14.69
C GLU A 151 -2.02 11.83 14.93
N VAL A 152 -0.93 12.60 14.98
CA VAL A 152 -0.96 14.02 15.37
C VAL A 152 -1.14 14.94 14.18
N LEU A 153 -0.42 14.71 13.07
CA LEU A 153 -0.35 15.66 11.96
C LEU A 153 -1.37 15.41 10.85
N TRP A 154 -1.75 14.15 10.64
CA TRP A 154 -2.51 13.76 9.45
C TRP A 154 -3.94 13.31 9.75
N LEU A 155 -4.22 12.86 10.98
CA LEU A 155 -5.53 12.36 11.38
C LEU A 155 -6.29 13.38 12.25
N GLU A 156 -6.47 14.58 11.70
CA GLU A 156 -7.39 15.58 12.26
C GLU A 156 -8.86 15.35 11.84
N LYS A 157 -9.06 14.62 10.74
CA LYS A 157 -10.35 14.34 10.10
C LYS A 157 -10.61 12.84 9.98
N ASP A 158 -11.65 12.48 9.22
CA ASP A 158 -12.05 11.09 9.07
C ASP A 158 -11.10 10.28 8.19
N PHE A 159 -10.56 10.93 7.17
CA PHE A 159 -9.51 10.39 6.31
C PHE A 159 -8.31 11.33 6.36
N LEU A 160 -7.20 10.93 5.73
CA LEU A 160 -5.98 11.73 5.72
C LEU A 160 -6.19 13.08 5.03
N ILE A 161 -7.04 13.09 3.99
CA ILE A 161 -7.38 14.30 3.24
C ILE A 161 -8.88 14.55 3.32
N GLY A 162 -9.28 15.35 4.31
CA GLY A 162 -10.67 15.73 4.51
C GLY A 162 -11.55 14.56 4.98
N ASP A 163 -12.77 14.50 4.47
CA ASP A 163 -13.82 13.61 4.99
C ASP A 163 -14.13 12.43 4.06
N HIS A 164 -13.29 12.20 3.03
CA HIS A 164 -13.49 11.13 2.04
C HIS A 164 -12.23 10.29 1.84
N LEU A 165 -12.43 9.01 1.52
CA LEU A 165 -11.35 8.09 1.17
C LEU A 165 -10.60 8.58 -0.08
N THR A 166 -9.27 8.67 0.03
CA THR A 166 -8.37 8.99 -1.08
C THR A 166 -7.30 7.92 -1.28
N VAL A 167 -6.48 8.04 -2.33
CA VAL A 167 -5.28 7.19 -2.45
C VAL A 167 -4.29 7.40 -1.31
N ALA A 168 -4.24 8.57 -0.67
CA ALA A 168 -3.39 8.77 0.51
C ALA A 168 -3.72 7.70 1.58
N ASP A 169 -5.02 7.47 1.78
CA ASP A 169 -5.52 6.51 2.75
C ASP A 169 -5.14 5.06 2.41
N LEU A 170 -5.41 4.66 1.17
CA LEU A 170 -5.13 3.31 0.69
C LEU A 170 -3.63 2.99 0.77
N PHE A 171 -2.77 3.92 0.37
CA PHE A 171 -1.32 3.74 0.42
C PHE A 171 -0.78 3.71 1.85
N GLY A 172 -1.30 4.55 2.75
CA GLY A 172 -0.92 4.49 4.16
C GLY A 172 -1.35 3.17 4.81
N ALA A 173 -2.61 2.78 4.63
CA ALA A 173 -3.20 1.65 5.32
C ALA A 173 -2.58 0.32 4.87
N THR A 174 -2.31 0.12 3.58
CA THR A 174 -1.72 -1.15 3.10
C THR A 174 -0.29 -1.35 3.55
N GLU A 175 0.49 -0.28 3.75
CA GLU A 175 1.85 -0.33 4.31
C GLU A 175 1.83 -0.71 5.79
N ILE A 176 0.95 -0.09 6.59
CA ILE A 176 0.81 -0.40 8.01
C ILE A 176 0.25 -1.82 8.19
N ASN A 177 -0.69 -2.26 7.35
CA ASN A 177 -1.19 -3.62 7.41
C ASN A 177 -0.14 -4.68 7.05
N GLN A 178 0.92 -4.34 6.30
CA GLN A 178 1.98 -5.28 5.94
C GLN A 178 2.68 -5.86 7.18
N ILE A 179 2.92 -5.03 8.19
CA ILE A 179 3.68 -5.43 9.39
C ILE A 179 2.88 -6.30 10.37
N LYS A 180 1.61 -6.62 10.05
CA LYS A 180 0.88 -7.73 10.69
C LYS A 180 1.61 -9.07 10.50
N LEU A 181 2.31 -9.24 9.37
CA LEU A 181 3.16 -10.41 9.14
C LEU A 181 4.28 -10.52 10.18
N CYS A 182 4.77 -9.40 10.69
CA CYS A 182 5.75 -9.31 11.77
C CYS A 182 5.13 -9.47 13.18
N GLN A 183 3.85 -9.85 13.27
CA GLN A 183 3.10 -9.95 14.53
C GLN A 183 2.96 -8.62 15.28
N TYR A 184 3.04 -7.49 14.56
CA TYR A 184 2.76 -6.18 15.10
C TYR A 184 1.33 -5.74 14.75
N ASN A 185 0.63 -5.20 15.74
CA ASN A 185 -0.66 -4.51 15.58
C ASN A 185 -0.57 -3.12 16.15
N VAL A 186 -1.25 -2.15 15.53
CA VAL A 186 -1.32 -0.78 16.05
C VAL A 186 -2.01 -0.81 17.41
N ASN A 187 -1.30 -0.34 18.44
CA ASN A 187 -1.85 -0.24 19.79
C ASN A 187 -2.88 0.90 19.86
N ALA A 188 -4.17 0.54 19.92
CA ALA A 188 -5.27 1.51 19.97
C ALA A 188 -5.27 2.41 21.23
N LYS A 189 -4.56 2.04 22.29
CA LYS A 189 -4.38 2.91 23.47
C LYS A 189 -3.37 4.02 23.21
N THR A 190 -2.35 3.75 22.40
CA THR A 190 -1.28 4.71 22.08
C THR A 190 -1.61 5.53 20.83
N PHE A 191 -2.20 4.89 19.81
CA PHE A 191 -2.54 5.51 18.52
C PHE A 191 -4.03 5.33 18.20
N PRO A 192 -4.95 5.91 19.00
CA PRO A 192 -6.38 5.69 18.85
C PRO A 192 -6.93 6.20 17.51
N LYS A 193 -6.42 7.31 16.95
CA LYS A 193 -6.89 7.82 15.65
C LYS A 193 -6.41 6.93 14.52
N VAL A 194 -5.15 6.49 14.55
CA VAL A 194 -4.60 5.56 13.53
C VAL A 194 -5.41 4.25 13.54
N ALA A 195 -5.67 3.68 14.72
CA ALA A 195 -6.44 2.45 14.83
C ALA A 195 -7.84 2.59 14.22
N LYS A 196 -8.57 3.66 14.57
CA LYS A 196 -9.89 3.95 13.99
C LYS A 196 -9.84 4.24 12.49
N TRP A 197 -8.82 4.98 12.04
CA TRP A 197 -8.64 5.28 10.63
C TRP A 197 -8.39 4.03 9.80
N LEU A 198 -7.58 3.08 10.27
CA LEU A 198 -7.38 1.79 9.58
C LEU A 198 -8.70 1.03 9.39
N GLU A 199 -9.57 0.99 10.42
CA GLU A 199 -10.90 0.37 10.31
C GLU A 199 -11.79 1.12 9.30
N ARG A 200 -11.83 2.46 9.34
CA ARG A 200 -12.59 3.26 8.38
C ARG A 200 -12.13 3.05 6.94
N VAL A 201 -10.82 2.98 6.70
CA VAL A 201 -10.27 2.72 5.37
C VAL A 201 -10.69 1.34 4.88
N ARG A 202 -10.61 0.31 5.73
CA ARG A 202 -11.08 -1.04 5.40
C ARG A 202 -12.58 -1.06 5.07
N GLU A 203 -13.41 -0.47 5.93
CA GLU A 203 -14.86 -0.41 5.73
C GLU A 203 -15.23 0.31 4.44
N ALA A 204 -14.63 1.49 4.18
CA ALA A 204 -14.91 2.30 3.01
C ALA A 204 -14.44 1.66 1.68
N SER A 205 -13.45 0.77 1.72
CA SER A 205 -12.86 0.15 0.52
C SER A 205 -13.14 -1.35 0.37
N ASN A 206 -14.00 -1.91 1.23
CA ASN A 206 -14.45 -3.29 1.12
C ASN A 206 -15.45 -3.48 -0.05
N PRO A 207 -15.49 -4.67 -0.67
CA PRO A 207 -14.79 -5.91 -0.28
C PRO A 207 -13.33 -5.99 -0.76
N TYR A 208 -12.90 -5.08 -1.63
CA TYR A 208 -11.60 -5.14 -2.31
C TYR A 208 -10.42 -5.05 -1.34
N HIS A 209 -10.55 -4.30 -0.25
CA HIS A 209 -9.52 -4.25 0.79
C HIS A 209 -9.25 -5.64 1.38
N ASP A 210 -10.28 -6.33 1.87
CA ASP A 210 -10.10 -7.65 2.45
C ASP A 210 -9.64 -8.70 1.44
N GLU A 211 -10.12 -8.62 0.19
CA GLU A 211 -9.63 -9.47 -0.90
C GLU A 211 -8.12 -9.32 -1.08
N ALA A 212 -7.63 -8.08 -1.25
CA ALA A 212 -6.22 -7.79 -1.46
C ALA A 212 -5.35 -8.15 -0.24
N LEU A 213 -5.90 -8.11 0.99
CA LEU A 213 -5.18 -8.45 2.22
C LEU A 213 -5.29 -9.92 2.64
N THR A 214 -6.02 -10.76 1.90
CA THR A 214 -6.25 -12.18 2.25
C THR A 214 -4.95 -12.92 2.62
N PHE A 215 -3.89 -12.73 1.82
CA PHE A 215 -2.59 -13.36 2.10
C PHE A 215 -2.00 -12.91 3.45
N VAL A 216 -2.07 -11.61 3.75
CA VAL A 216 -1.55 -11.02 4.98
C VAL A 216 -2.28 -11.60 6.18
N TYR A 217 -3.62 -11.64 6.15
CA TYR A 217 -4.44 -12.21 7.22
C TYR A 217 -4.12 -13.69 7.47
N GLN A 218 -4.08 -14.49 6.41
CA GLN A 218 -3.78 -15.93 6.52
C GLN A 218 -2.39 -16.19 7.09
N LYS A 219 -1.37 -15.47 6.62
CA LYS A 219 0.02 -15.70 7.07
C LYS A 219 0.33 -15.12 8.43
N SER A 220 -0.29 -14.00 8.79
CA SER A 220 -0.18 -13.45 10.14
C SER A 220 -1.00 -14.22 11.18
N LYS A 221 -1.95 -15.07 10.74
CA LYS A 221 -2.98 -15.71 11.58
C LYS A 221 -3.88 -14.69 12.28
N GLN A 222 -4.06 -13.54 11.66
CA GLN A 222 -4.90 -12.46 12.14
C GLN A 222 -6.14 -12.36 11.26
N ALA A 223 -7.33 -12.32 11.86
CA ALA A 223 -8.56 -12.12 11.10
C ALA A 223 -8.62 -10.70 10.53
N ALA A 224 -9.40 -10.50 9.46
CA ALA A 224 -9.66 -9.17 8.89
C ALA A 224 -10.18 -8.17 9.95
N SER A 225 -10.89 -8.67 10.96
CA SER A 225 -11.41 -7.93 12.11
C SER A 225 -10.75 -8.32 13.43
N SER A 226 -9.51 -8.81 13.41
CA SER A 226 -8.79 -9.08 14.67
C SER A 226 -8.59 -7.74 15.37
N LYS A 227 -9.47 -7.49 16.35
CA LYS A 227 -9.52 -6.29 17.19
C LYS A 227 -8.08 -5.82 17.46
N LEU A 228 -7.76 -4.65 16.92
CA LEU A 228 -6.57 -3.88 17.25
C LEU A 228 -6.43 -3.73 18.77
#